data_AF-A0A7V7XL17-F1
#
_entry.id   AF-A0A7V7XL17-F1
#
_cell.length_a   1.000
_cell.length_b   1.000
_cell.length_c   1.000
_cell.angle_alpha   90.00
_cell.angle_beta   90.00
_cell.angle_gamma   90.00
#
_symmetry.space_group_name_H-M   'P 1'
#
loop_
_entity.id
_entity.type
_entity.pdbx_description
1 polymer ?
#
loop_
_entity_poly.entity_id
_entity_poly.type
_entity_poly.pdbx_seq_one_letter_code
_entity_poly.pdbx_strand_id
1 'polypeptide(L)'
;PMQINDPEHSKLAIWVGGKNSNARLKPQFMKMVAAGLPNNAPRWPEVAAVVKKILRTYKEDARSWERMADWIERIGWPRFFEKTGLTFTKYLIDDWRGSRSNLNASTHIRF
;
A
#
# COMPACT_ATOMS: atom_id res chain seq x y z
N PRO A 1 -29.84 13.06 -6.78
CA PRO A 1 -28.64 12.21 -6.58
C PRO A 1 -27.42 13.06 -6.23
N MET A 2 -26.82 12.82 -5.06
CA MET A 2 -25.63 13.54 -4.61
C MET A 2 -24.46 13.21 -5.55
N GLN A 3 -23.92 14.22 -6.23
CA GLN A 3 -22.71 14.08 -7.03
C GLN A 3 -21.51 14.10 -6.08
N ILE A 4 -20.93 12.92 -5.84
CA ILE A 4 -19.71 12.73 -5.04
C ILE A 4 -18.46 12.97 -5.91
N ASN A 5 -18.61 12.87 -7.23
CA ASN A 5 -17.52 13.05 -8.19
C ASN A 5 -17.20 14.53 -8.37
N ASP A 6 -15.99 14.90 -7.99
CA ASP A 6 -15.47 16.26 -8.12
C ASP A 6 -14.10 16.24 -8.82
N PRO A 7 -13.85 17.07 -9.85
CA PRO A 7 -12.59 17.04 -10.59
C PRO A 7 -11.37 17.41 -9.72
N GLU A 8 -11.54 18.27 -8.72
CA GLU A 8 -10.47 18.71 -7.83
C GLU A 8 -10.32 17.78 -6.61
N HIS A 9 -11.44 17.32 -6.04
CA HIS A 9 -11.46 16.56 -4.79
C HIS A 9 -11.47 15.04 -5.01
N SER A 10 -11.76 14.53 -6.20
CA SER A 10 -11.58 13.10 -6.52
C SER A 10 -10.10 12.80 -6.66
N LYS A 11 -9.51 12.19 -5.64
CA LYS A 11 -8.10 11.80 -5.60
C LYS A 11 -7.92 10.30 -5.80
N LEU A 12 -6.68 9.90 -6.07
CA LEU A 12 -6.29 8.51 -6.25
C LEU A 12 -5.59 7.95 -5.00
N ALA A 13 -5.81 6.67 -4.73
CA ALA A 13 -5.12 5.92 -3.69
C ALA A 13 -4.41 4.70 -4.32
N ILE A 14 -3.26 4.33 -3.75
CA ILE A 14 -2.49 3.17 -4.20
C ILE A 14 -2.58 2.09 -3.13
N TRP A 15 -2.91 0.88 -3.57
CA TRP A 15 -3.08 -0.30 -2.75
C TRP A 15 -2.13 -1.41 -3.22
N VAL A 16 -1.49 -2.11 -2.29
CA VAL A 16 -0.49 -3.15 -2.59
C VAL A 16 -0.66 -4.38 -1.69
N GLY A 17 0.00 -5.48 -2.03
CA GLY A 17 0.02 -6.69 -1.19
C GLY A 17 -1.19 -7.60 -1.35
N GLY A 18 -2.05 -7.37 -2.34
CA GLY A 18 -3.15 -8.27 -2.66
C GLY A 18 -2.68 -9.56 -3.36
N LYS A 19 -3.32 -10.69 -3.07
CA LYS A 19 -3.01 -11.99 -3.68
C LYS A 19 -4.22 -12.93 -3.61
N ASN A 20 -4.52 -13.61 -4.71
CA ASN A 20 -5.60 -14.60 -4.78
C ASN A 20 -5.13 -16.07 -4.76
N SER A 21 -3.87 -16.34 -5.11
CA SER A 21 -3.34 -17.70 -5.17
C SER A 21 -2.96 -18.24 -3.78
N ASN A 22 -3.08 -19.55 -3.56
CA ASN A 22 -2.66 -20.23 -2.33
C ASN A 22 -1.16 -20.63 -2.28
N ALA A 23 -0.38 -20.34 -3.33
CA ALA A 23 1.04 -20.70 -3.34
C ALA A 23 1.83 -19.95 -2.25
N ARG A 24 2.55 -20.66 -1.37
CA ARG A 24 3.36 -20.16 -0.23
C ARG A 24 2.57 -19.54 0.93
N LEU A 25 1.82 -18.47 0.66
CA LEU A 25 0.97 -17.79 1.64
C LEU A 25 -0.48 -17.79 1.17
N LYS A 26 -1.40 -17.77 2.14
CA LYS A 26 -2.84 -17.64 1.93
C LYS A 26 -3.19 -16.38 1.12
N PRO A 27 -4.36 -16.34 0.46
CA PRO A 27 -4.88 -15.14 -0.16
C PRO A 27 -4.93 -13.99 0.84
N GLN A 28 -4.57 -12.79 0.38
CA GLN A 28 -4.51 -11.59 1.20
C GLN A 28 -5.18 -10.42 0.47
N PHE A 29 -5.86 -9.58 1.24
CA PHE A 29 -6.35 -8.30 0.75
C PHE A 29 -5.20 -7.30 0.62
N MET A 30 -5.29 -6.47 -0.41
CA MET A 30 -4.42 -5.31 -0.56
C MET A 30 -4.62 -4.31 0.59
N LYS A 31 -3.56 -3.58 0.94
CA LYS A 31 -3.55 -2.51 1.93
C LYS A 31 -3.15 -1.19 1.27
N MET A 32 -3.75 -0.09 1.71
CA MET A 32 -3.46 1.24 1.18
C MET A 32 -2.08 1.72 1.65
N VAL A 33 -1.28 2.27 0.74
CA VAL A 33 0.09 2.76 1.01
C VAL A 33 0.31 4.21 0.61
N ALA A 34 -0.55 4.76 -0.23
CA ALA A 34 -0.58 6.18 -0.54
C ALA A 34 -2.04 6.62 -0.71
N ALA A 35 -2.38 7.79 -0.16
CA ALA A 35 -3.70 8.37 -0.23
C ALA A 35 -3.60 9.80 -0.78
N GLY A 36 -4.67 10.30 -1.42
CA GLY A 36 -4.79 11.71 -1.80
C GLY A 36 -3.96 12.13 -3.02
N LEU A 37 -3.56 11.22 -3.89
CA LEU A 37 -2.78 11.57 -5.09
C LEU A 37 -3.63 12.37 -6.10
N PRO A 38 -3.05 13.38 -6.78
CA PRO A 38 -3.78 14.26 -7.66
C PRO A 38 -4.29 13.55 -8.92
N ASN A 39 -5.41 14.03 -9.44
CA ASN A 39 -6.03 13.52 -10.66
C ASN A 39 -5.56 14.31 -11.90
N ASN A 40 -4.29 14.11 -12.28
CA ASN A 40 -3.64 14.84 -13.37
C ASN A 40 -3.72 14.08 -14.70
N ALA A 41 -4.91 14.02 -15.30
CA ALA A 41 -5.13 13.46 -16.63
C ALA A 41 -4.31 14.20 -17.71
N PRO A 42 -3.87 13.55 -18.80
CA PRO A 42 -4.16 12.17 -19.20
C PRO A 42 -3.09 11.15 -18.78
N ARG A 43 -2.08 11.53 -17.96
CA ARG A 43 -0.90 10.68 -17.71
C ARG A 43 -0.57 10.41 -16.24
N TRP A 44 -1.15 11.13 -15.28
CA TRP A 44 -0.95 10.95 -13.83
C TRP A 44 0.51 10.73 -13.43
N PRO A 45 1.42 11.67 -13.77
CA PRO A 45 2.86 11.48 -13.55
C PRO A 45 3.21 11.21 -12.08
N GLU A 46 2.49 11.81 -11.13
CA GLU A 46 2.69 11.63 -9.70
C GLU A 46 2.34 10.20 -9.26
N VAL A 47 1.21 9.68 -9.73
CA VAL A 47 0.78 8.29 -9.46
C VAL A 47 1.77 7.31 -10.07
N ALA A 48 2.16 7.54 -11.34
CA ALA A 48 3.10 6.69 -12.04
C ALA A 48 4.48 6.66 -11.37
N ALA A 49 4.94 7.80 -10.83
CA ALA A 49 6.18 7.89 -10.07
C ALA A 49 6.12 7.03 -8.80
N VAL A 50 5.04 7.10 -8.03
CA VAL A 50 4.85 6.29 -6.82
C VAL A 50 4.80 4.79 -7.16
N VAL A 51 4.00 4.39 -8.14
CA VAL A 51 3.90 2.99 -8.57
C VAL A 51 5.26 2.45 -9.04
N LYS A 52 5.98 3.21 -9.88
CA LYS A 52 7.32 2.81 -10.35
C LYS A 52 8.31 2.71 -9.20
N LYS A 53 8.26 3.59 -8.21
CA LYS A 53 9.12 3.54 -7.02
C LYS A 53 8.90 2.24 -6.26
N ILE A 54 7.64 1.89 -5.96
CA ILE A 54 7.28 0.64 -5.28
C ILE A 54 7.79 -0.57 -6.06
N LEU A 55 7.54 -0.62 -7.38
CA LEU A 55 7.94 -1.75 -8.22
C LEU A 55 9.46 -1.91 -8.32
N ARG A 56 10.22 -0.80 -8.39
CA ARG A 56 11.69 -0.83 -8.39
C ARG A 56 12.24 -1.34 -7.07
N THR A 57 11.79 -0.78 -5.94
CA THR A 57 12.20 -1.23 -4.61
C THR A 57 11.88 -2.70 -4.36
N TYR A 58 10.69 -3.14 -4.77
CA TYR A 58 10.31 -4.55 -4.71
C TYR A 58 11.25 -5.42 -5.54
N LYS A 59 11.53 -5.05 -6.80
CA LYS A 59 12.41 -5.83 -7.68
C LYS A 59 13.83 -5.96 -7.11
N GLU A 60 14.32 -4.95 -6.42
CA GLU A 60 15.67 -4.91 -5.85
C GLU A 60 15.81 -5.73 -4.55
N ASP A 61 14.77 -5.80 -3.71
CA ASP A 61 14.85 -6.42 -2.37
C ASP A 61 14.08 -7.75 -2.23
N ALA A 62 13.16 -8.04 -3.16
CA ALA A 62 12.40 -9.28 -3.14
C ALA A 62 13.27 -10.49 -3.52
N ARG A 63 13.01 -11.60 -2.84
CA ARG A 63 13.68 -12.88 -3.11
C ARG A 63 12.95 -13.63 -4.21
N SER A 64 13.63 -14.59 -4.81
CA SER A 64 13.03 -15.45 -5.84
C SER A 64 11.73 -16.05 -5.33
N TRP A 65 10.69 -15.96 -6.16
CA TRP A 65 9.32 -16.44 -5.91
C TRP A 65 8.49 -15.72 -4.85
N GLU A 66 9.02 -14.68 -4.21
CA GLU A 66 8.19 -13.80 -3.38
C GLU A 66 7.24 -13.03 -4.30
N ARG A 67 5.99 -12.87 -3.88
CA ARG A 67 5.11 -11.80 -4.36
C ARG A 67 5.26 -10.58 -3.46
N MET A 68 4.71 -9.45 -3.90
CA MET A 68 4.66 -8.21 -3.10
C MET A 68 4.15 -8.44 -1.67
N ALA A 69 3.08 -9.24 -1.51
CA ALA A 69 2.54 -9.59 -0.21
C ALA A 69 3.54 -10.37 0.66
N ASP A 70 4.19 -11.39 0.07
CA ASP A 70 5.16 -12.23 0.77
C ASP A 70 6.40 -11.42 1.16
N TRP A 71 6.83 -10.49 0.31
CA TRP A 71 7.92 -9.56 0.56
C TRP A 71 7.61 -8.61 1.72
N ILE A 72 6.42 -8.00 1.74
CA ILE A 72 5.99 -7.09 2.81
C ILE A 72 5.87 -7.83 4.14
N GLU A 73 5.32 -9.05 4.16
CA GLU A 73 5.27 -9.91 5.35
C GLU A 73 6.69 -10.23 5.87
N ARG A 74 7.59 -10.53 4.92
CA ARG A 74 9.06 -10.45 4.99
C ARG A 74 9.60 -9.39 5.97
N ILE A 75 9.59 -8.18 5.42
CA ILE A 75 10.35 -7.04 5.95
C ILE A 75 9.56 -6.27 7.02
N GLY A 76 8.23 -6.39 7.00
CA GLY A 76 7.31 -5.61 7.79
C GLY A 76 7.01 -4.24 7.17
N TRP A 77 5.82 -3.70 7.47
CA TRP A 77 5.39 -2.38 7.00
C TRP A 77 6.37 -1.24 7.30
N PRO A 78 6.98 -1.11 8.50
CA PRO A 78 7.94 -0.04 8.77
C PRO A 78 9.10 -0.01 7.76
N ARG A 79 9.69 -1.18 7.46
CA ARG A 79 10.77 -1.30 6.48
C ARG A 79 10.30 -1.08 5.05
N PHE A 80 9.05 -1.41 4.73
CA PHE A 80 8.46 -1.07 3.42
C PHE A 80 8.41 0.45 3.22
N PHE A 81 7.91 1.21 4.20
CA PHE A 81 7.83 2.68 4.11
C PHE A 81 9.22 3.32 4.09
N GLU A 82 10.18 2.80 4.86
CA GLU A 82 11.58 3.24 4.83
C GLU A 82 12.21 3.03 3.44
N LYS A 83 12.15 1.80 2.90
CA LYS A 83 12.78 1.46 1.60
C LYS A 83 12.11 2.17 0.43
N THR A 84 10.79 2.31 0.46
CA THR A 84 10.06 3.02 -0.60
C THR A 84 10.08 4.53 -0.41
N GLY A 85 10.57 5.03 0.73
CA GLY A 85 10.53 6.45 1.09
C GLY A 85 9.15 7.07 0.94
N LEU A 86 8.09 6.30 1.22
CA LEU A 86 6.71 6.78 1.24
C LEU A 86 6.40 7.28 2.65
N THR A 87 5.63 8.36 2.74
CA THR A 87 5.24 8.91 4.03
C THR A 87 4.06 8.11 4.59
N PHE A 88 4.24 7.50 5.75
CA PHE A 88 3.13 6.92 6.50
C PHE A 88 2.27 8.06 7.07
N THR A 89 0.99 8.09 6.70
CA THR A 89 0.05 9.13 7.16
C THR A 89 -1.10 8.50 7.93
N LYS A 90 -1.80 9.31 8.73
CA LYS A 90 -2.98 8.85 9.49
C LYS A 90 -4.06 8.21 8.62
N TYR A 91 -4.15 8.61 7.34
CA TYR A 91 -5.13 8.08 6.40
C TYR A 91 -4.92 6.61 6.04
N LEU A 92 -3.73 6.06 6.33
CA LEU A 92 -3.41 4.65 6.10
C LEU A 92 -3.84 3.75 7.26
N ILE A 93 -4.23 4.35 8.40
CA ILE A 93 -4.76 3.62 9.55
C ILE A 93 -6.25 3.39 9.30
N ASP A 94 -6.66 2.12 9.35
CA ASP A 94 -8.05 1.74 9.17
C ASP A 94 -8.90 2.20 10.38
N ASP A 95 -9.89 3.04 10.10
CA ASP A 95 -10.83 3.61 11.07
C ASP A 95 -12.25 3.06 10.90
N TRP A 96 -12.44 2.07 10.02
CA TRP A 96 -13.72 1.40 9.87
C TRP A 96 -14.13 0.68 11.16
N ARG A 97 -15.44 0.56 11.43
CA ARG A 97 -15.97 0.03 12.71
C ARG A 97 -15.38 -1.33 13.14
N GLY A 98 -14.96 -2.18 12.19
CA GLY A 98 -14.34 -3.47 12.45
C GLY A 98 -12.80 -3.50 12.35
N SER A 99 -12.14 -2.35 12.28
CA SER A 99 -10.71 -2.23 11.98
C SER A 99 -9.77 -2.70 13.08
N ARG A 100 -10.29 -2.97 14.29
CA ARG A 100 -9.47 -3.30 15.47
C ARG A 100 -8.49 -4.46 15.22
N SER A 101 -8.87 -5.43 14.39
CA SER A 101 -8.02 -6.58 14.03
C SER A 101 -6.87 -6.23 13.07
N ASN A 102 -6.91 -5.07 12.41
CA ASN A 102 -5.84 -4.59 11.54
C ASN A 102 -4.72 -3.87 12.32
N LEU A 103 -4.95 -3.48 13.57
CA LEU A 103 -3.96 -2.79 14.39
C LEU A 103 -2.96 -3.78 15.00
N ASN A 104 -1.72 -3.32 15.22
CA ASN A 104 -0.73 -4.13 15.91
C ASN A 104 -1.10 -4.27 17.41
N ALA A 105 -1.51 -5.47 17.81
CA ALA A 105 -1.82 -5.82 19.19
C ALA A 105 -0.64 -6.54 19.90
N SER A 106 0.60 -6.32 19.44
CA SER A 106 1.79 -6.99 19.92
C SER A 106 2.96 -6.02 20.17
N THR A 107 3.87 -6.40 21.05
CA THR A 107 5.12 -5.68 21.34
C THR A 107 6.23 -5.97 20.33
N HIS A 108 6.01 -6.86 19.37
CA HIS A 108 6.97 -7.19 18.31
C HIS A 108 7.05 -6.06 17.27
N ILE A 109 7.76 -4.98 17.63
CA ILE A 109 8.05 -3.85 16.75
C ILE A 109 9.54 -3.84 16.38
N ARG A 110 9.84 -3.31 15.19
CA ARG A 110 11.20 -3.10 14.71
C ARG A 110 11.47 -1.60 14.66
N PHE A 111 12.62 -1.17 15.15
CA PHE A 111 13.11 0.21 15.09
C PHE A 111 14.00 0.42 13.85
#